data_AF-A0A915EWG4-F1
#
_entry.id   AF-A0A915EWG4-F1
#
_cell.length_a   1.000
_cell.length_b   1.000
_cell.length_c   1.000
_cell.angle_alpha   90.00
_cell.angle_beta   90.00
_cell.angle_gamma   90.00
#
_symmetry.space_group_name_H-M   'P 1'
#
loop_
_entity.id
_entity.type
_entity.pdbx_description
1 polymer ?
#
loop_
_entity_poly.entity_id
_entity_poly.type
_entity_poly.pdbx_seq_one_letter_code
_entity_poly.pdbx_strand_id
1 'polypeptide(L)'
;MYFDDLIFYDMDDTYEKLYLKVHAAFQWQNTFCSEAKWTLKIDDDTVIDLNDFLYWMKIKCFNSKKHSLVFGNVQYGVEVRRDKFFIYHVPYADYPLSQYPPYMSGPSYLLSSQAVSAIMLTTNRLM
;
A
#
# COMPACT_ATOMS: atom_id res chain seq x y z
N MET A 1 18.65 9.76 -17.01
CA MET A 1 17.89 8.52 -16.72
C MET A 1 17.67 7.81 -18.04
N TYR A 2 17.93 6.50 -18.12
CA TYR A 2 17.89 5.73 -19.38
C TYR A 2 16.51 5.09 -19.63
N PHE A 3 15.68 5.01 -18.59
CA PHE A 3 14.33 4.47 -18.63
C PHE A 3 13.34 5.56 -18.19
N ASP A 4 12.15 5.55 -18.78
CA ASP A 4 11.04 6.49 -18.52
C ASP A 4 10.06 5.94 -17.47
N ASP A 5 10.59 5.31 -16.42
CA ASP A 5 9.85 4.55 -15.42
C ASP A 5 9.95 5.15 -14.00
N LEU A 6 10.50 6.35 -13.88
CA LEU A 6 10.69 7.05 -12.61
C LEU A 6 9.66 8.15 -12.41
N ILE A 7 9.05 8.17 -11.23
CA ILE A 7 8.13 9.21 -10.78
C ILE A 7 8.76 9.89 -9.56
N PHE A 8 8.92 11.21 -9.63
CA PHE A 8 9.48 12.02 -8.56
C PHE A 8 8.41 12.85 -7.87
N TYR A 9 8.50 12.89 -6.54
CA TYR A 9 7.71 13.76 -5.68
C TYR A 9 8.65 14.60 -4.84
N ASP A 10 8.32 15.88 -4.67
CA ASP A 10 9.06 16.79 -3.81
C ASP A 10 8.67 16.55 -2.35
N MET A 11 9.33 15.56 -1.73
CA MET A 11 9.13 15.17 -0.33
C MET A 11 10.40 14.57 0.26
N ASP A 12 10.58 14.71 1.57
CA ASP A 12 11.63 13.98 2.28
C ASP A 12 11.30 12.49 2.30
N ASP A 13 12.14 11.68 1.68
CA ASP A 13 12.01 10.22 1.69
C ASP A 13 12.61 9.64 2.98
N THR A 14 11.79 9.55 4.02
CA THR A 14 12.14 8.90 5.29
C THR A 14 11.14 7.81 5.64
N TYR A 15 11.54 6.86 6.49
CA TYR A 15 10.67 5.77 6.90
C TYR A 15 9.40 6.26 7.62
N GLU A 16 9.50 7.31 8.43
CA GLU A 16 8.32 7.88 9.09
C GLU A 16 7.32 8.47 8.09
N LYS A 17 7.81 8.97 6.95
CA LYS A 17 7.01 9.58 5.87
C LYS A 17 6.62 8.60 4.77
N LEU A 18 6.85 7.30 4.94
CA LEU A 18 6.52 6.28 3.94
C LEU A 18 5.03 6.30 3.53
N TYR A 19 4.14 6.64 4.46
CA TYR A 19 2.71 6.79 4.17
C TYR A 19 2.42 7.88 3.11
N LEU A 20 3.22 8.95 3.07
CA LEU A 20 3.13 9.99 2.04
C LEU A 20 3.58 9.45 0.68
N LYS A 21 4.62 8.61 0.65
CA LYS A 21 5.10 7.98 -0.58
C LYS A 21 4.06 7.02 -1.16
N VAL A 22 3.39 6.24 -0.30
CA VAL A 22 2.26 5.37 -0.71
C VAL A 22 1.08 6.22 -1.21
N HIS A 23 0.73 7.29 -0.49
CA HIS A 23 -0.31 8.21 -0.92
C HIS A 23 -0.01 8.82 -2.29
N ALA A 24 1.22 9.30 -2.49
CA ALA A 24 1.69 9.87 -3.76
C ALA A 24 1.60 8.85 -4.90
N ALA A 25 2.01 7.59 -4.68
CA ALA A 25 1.90 6.53 -5.67
C ALA A 25 0.44 6.24 -6.06
N PHE A 26 -0.47 6.24 -5.09
CA PHE A 26 -1.90 6.04 -5.34
C PHE A 26 -2.56 7.26 -6.00
N GLN A 27 -2.14 8.48 -5.65
CA GLN A 27 -2.54 9.69 -6.33
C GLN A 27 -2.10 9.64 -7.80
N TRP A 28 -0.84 9.29 -8.05
CA TRP A 28 -0.31 9.13 -9.39
C TRP A 28 -1.13 8.13 -10.20
N GLN A 29 -1.39 6.94 -9.64
CA GLN A 29 -2.19 5.92 -10.31
C GLN A 29 -3.60 6.43 -10.62
N ASN A 30 -4.26 7.07 -9.66
CA ASN A 30 -5.63 7.55 -9.83
C ASN A 30 -5.73 8.74 -10.81
N THR A 31 -4.66 9.52 -11.00
CA THR A 31 -4.63 10.66 -11.93
C THR A 31 -4.15 10.27 -13.33
N PHE A 32 -3.08 9.48 -13.44
CA PHE A 32 -2.38 9.23 -14.71
C PHE A 32 -2.53 7.78 -15.21
N CYS A 33 -3.03 6.86 -14.39
CA CYS A 33 -3.17 5.44 -14.73
C CYS A 33 -4.52 4.87 -14.26
N SER A 34 -5.58 5.67 -14.35
CA SER A 34 -6.90 5.35 -13.80
C SER A 34 -7.58 4.17 -14.49
N GLU A 35 -7.22 3.88 -15.74
CA GLU A 35 -7.74 2.75 -16.51
C GLU A 35 -7.14 1.40 -16.10
N ALA A 36 -6.02 1.39 -15.36
CA ALA A 36 -5.43 0.15 -14.85
C ALA A 36 -6.38 -0.51 -13.86
N LYS A 37 -6.84 -1.73 -14.16
CA LYS A 37 -7.81 -2.46 -13.32
C LYS A 37 -7.23 -2.87 -11.97
N TRP A 38 -5.92 -3.13 -11.94
CA TRP A 38 -5.19 -3.65 -10.79
C TRP A 38 -3.87 -2.91 -10.63
N THR A 39 -3.51 -2.62 -9.38
CA THR A 39 -2.25 -2.00 -8.99
C THR A 39 -1.56 -2.88 -7.97
N LEU A 40 -0.35 -3.34 -8.28
CA LEU A 40 0.48 -4.10 -7.35
C LEU A 40 1.52 -3.16 -6.75
N LYS A 41 1.47 -2.99 -5.43
CA LYS A 41 2.56 -2.36 -4.69
C LYS A 41 3.54 -3.45 -4.26
N ILE A 42 4.83 -3.17 -4.42
CA ILE A 42 5.93 -4.03 -3.98
C ILE A 42 7.06 -3.14 -3.45
N ASP A 43 7.80 -3.60 -2.43
CA ASP A 43 9.10 -3.02 -2.07
C ASP A 43 10.22 -3.49 -3.02
N ASP A 44 11.29 -2.71 -3.13
CA ASP A 44 12.44 -3.03 -3.99
C ASP A 44 13.28 -4.22 -3.50
N ASP A 45 13.11 -4.61 -2.23
CA ASP A 45 13.71 -5.78 -1.60
C ASP A 45 12.80 -7.02 -1.59
N THR A 46 11.65 -6.96 -2.28
CA THR A 46 10.67 -8.04 -2.34
C THR A 46 10.67 -8.70 -3.73
N VAL A 47 10.47 -10.01 -3.76
CA VAL A 47 10.41 -10.80 -5.00
C VAL A 47 9.01 -11.37 -5.20
N ILE A 48 8.50 -11.33 -6.43
CA ILE A 48 7.23 -11.96 -6.83
C ILE A 48 7.50 -13.00 -7.91
N ASP A 49 6.99 -14.22 -7.69
CA ASP A 49 6.86 -15.20 -8.77
C ASP A 49 5.74 -14.75 -9.72
N LEU A 50 6.14 -14.21 -10.88
CA LEU A 50 5.20 -13.68 -11.86
C LEU A 50 4.31 -14.76 -12.49
N ASN A 51 4.79 -16.01 -12.61
CA ASN A 51 3.99 -17.08 -13.22
C ASN A 51 2.82 -17.46 -12.30
N ASP A 52 3.14 -17.69 -11.03
CA ASP A 52 2.13 -18.03 -10.01
C ASP A 52 1.18 -16.86 -9.75
N PHE A 53 1.72 -15.63 -9.70
CA PHE A 53 0.91 -14.43 -9.54
C PHE A 53 -0.10 -14.25 -10.67
N LEU A 54 0.33 -14.36 -11.93
CA LEU A 54 -0.56 -14.21 -13.08
C LEU A 54 -1.59 -15.35 -13.19
N TYR A 55 -1.22 -16.57 -12.83
CA TYR A 55 -2.16 -17.69 -12.74
C TYR A 55 -3.22 -17.44 -11.67
N TRP A 56 -2.81 -17.01 -10.48
CA TRP A 56 -3.72 -16.65 -9.40
C TRP A 56 -4.66 -15.49 -9.78
N MET A 57 -4.14 -14.45 -10.44
CA MET A 57 -4.95 -13.31 -10.91
C MET A 57 -6.05 -13.75 -11.87
N LYS A 58 -5.73 -14.65 -12.82
CA LYS A 58 -6.73 -15.19 -13.76
C LYS A 58 -7.88 -15.87 -13.03
N ILE A 59 -7.60 -16.60 -11.96
CA ILE A 59 -8.61 -17.35 -11.20
C ILE A 59 -9.42 -16.42 -10.28
N LYS A 60 -8.76 -15.51 -9.56
CA LYS A 60 -9.38 -14.75 -8.46
C LYS A 60 -9.87 -13.37 -8.87
N CYS A 61 -9.22 -12.73 -9.82
CA CYS A 61 -9.43 -11.32 -10.13
C CYS A 61 -10.31 -11.11 -11.36
N PHE A 62 -10.09 -11.85 -12.45
CA PHE A 62 -10.73 -11.57 -13.74
C PHE A 62 -12.25 -11.78 -13.77
N ASN A 63 -12.78 -12.63 -12.89
CA ASN A 63 -14.23 -12.91 -12.80
C ASN A 63 -14.90 -12.29 -11.57
N SER A 64 -14.19 -11.47 -10.79
CA SER A 64 -14.76 -10.87 -9.59
C SER A 64 -15.81 -9.82 -9.95
N LYS A 65 -17.03 -9.98 -9.41
CA LYS A 65 -18.07 -8.93 -9.42
C LYS A 65 -17.89 -7.91 -8.30
N LYS A 66 -16.93 -8.11 -7.39
CA LYS A 66 -16.64 -7.16 -6.32
C LYS A 66 -15.80 -6.02 -6.88
N HIS A 67 -16.25 -4.80 -6.64
CA HIS A 67 -15.64 -3.61 -7.21
C HIS A 67 -14.41 -3.12 -6.43
N SER A 68 -14.45 -3.13 -5.08
CA SER A 68 -13.32 -2.69 -4.25
C SER A 68 -12.67 -3.88 -3.55
N LEU A 69 -11.47 -4.24 -3.99
CA LEU A 69 -10.70 -5.38 -3.50
C LEU A 69 -9.27 -4.98 -3.18
N VAL A 70 -8.78 -5.52 -2.06
CA VAL A 70 -7.37 -5.49 -1.68
C VAL A 70 -6.98 -6.92 -1.32
N PHE A 71 -5.90 -7.41 -1.92
CA PHE A 71 -5.32 -8.72 -1.63
C PHE A 71 -3.91 -8.56 -1.11
N GLY A 72 -3.55 -9.38 -0.14
CA GLY A 72 -2.24 -9.34 0.48
C GLY A 72 -2.28 -10.12 1.79
N ASN A 73 -1.17 -10.07 2.51
CA ASN A 73 -1.09 -10.65 3.84
C ASN A 73 -1.69 -9.67 4.86
N VAL A 74 -2.88 -9.97 5.38
CA VAL A 74 -3.51 -9.11 6.40
C VAL A 74 -2.95 -9.45 7.78
N GLN A 75 -2.44 -8.43 8.45
CA GLN A 75 -1.94 -8.50 9.80
C GLN A 75 -3.08 -8.22 10.78
N TYR A 76 -3.28 -9.10 11.76
CA TYR A 76 -4.31 -8.98 12.79
C TYR A 76 -3.69 -8.98 14.18
N GLY A 77 -4.23 -8.17 15.09
CA GLY A 77 -3.83 -8.17 16.50
C GLY A 77 -2.37 -7.76 16.74
N VAL A 78 -1.76 -6.99 15.84
CA VAL A 78 -0.39 -6.53 15.98
C VAL A 78 -0.31 -5.51 17.11
N GLU A 79 0.50 -5.81 18.13
CA GLU A 79 0.76 -4.91 19.23
C GLU A 79 1.67 -3.75 18.82
N VAL A 80 1.34 -2.56 19.29
CA VAL A 80 2.16 -1.38 19.09
C VAL A 80 3.41 -1.48 19.97
N ARG A 81 4.58 -1.52 19.33
CA ARG A 81 5.86 -1.65 20.02
C ARG A 81 6.22 -0.33 20.72
N ARG A 82 6.26 -0.36 22.06
CA ARG A 82 6.55 0.78 22.93
C ARG A 82 7.99 0.85 23.43
N ASP A 83 8.81 -0.15 23.10
CA ASP A 83 10.22 -0.16 23.43
C ASP A 83 10.96 0.88 22.58
N LYS A 84 11.57 1.89 23.22
CA LYS A 84 12.30 2.99 22.57
C LYS A 84 13.55 2.53 21.80
N PHE A 85 14.05 1.33 22.08
CA PHE A 85 15.19 0.74 21.37
C PHE A 85 14.77 -0.04 20.12
N PHE A 86 13.48 -0.25 19.91
CA PHE A 86 12.98 -0.90 18.71
C PHE A 86 12.87 0.11 17.55
N ILE A 87 13.36 -0.28 16.38
CA ILE A 87 13.40 0.59 15.19
C ILE A 87 12.01 1.07 14.72
N TYR A 88 10.94 0.35 15.07
CA TYR A 88 9.56 0.74 14.77
C TYR A 88 8.79 1.13 16.04
N HIS A 89 9.50 1.72 17.02
CA HIS A 89 8.90 2.29 18.21
C HIS A 89 7.85 3.35 17.85
N VAL A 90 6.68 3.25 18.48
CA VAL A 90 5.63 4.29 18.38
C VAL A 90 5.26 4.76 19.78
N PRO A 91 5.41 6.06 20.10
CA PRO A 91 5.03 6.60 21.41
C PRO A 91 3.50 6.68 21.56
N TYR A 92 3.02 6.71 22.81
CA TYR A 92 1.59 6.86 23.10
C TYR A 92 0.99 8.17 22.57
N ALA A 93 1.81 9.22 22.45
CA ALA A 93 1.40 10.51 21.90
C ALA A 93 0.98 10.40 20.42
N ASP A 94 1.65 9.56 19.64
CA ASP A 94 1.38 9.40 18.20
C ASP A 94 0.25 8.38 17.97
N TYR A 95 0.18 7.36 18.82
CA TYR A 95 -0.88 6.35 18.73
C TYR A 95 -1.24 5.84 20.13
N PRO A 96 -2.44 6.12 20.67
CA PRO A 96 -2.77 5.82 22.06
C PRO A 96 -3.19 4.35 22.29
N LEU A 97 -3.60 3.61 21.25
CA LEU A 97 -4.11 2.25 21.42
C LEU A 97 -2.98 1.21 21.54
N SER A 98 -3.23 0.10 22.23
CA SER A 98 -2.23 -0.95 22.42
C SER A 98 -2.01 -1.84 21.19
N GLN A 99 -2.96 -1.88 20.26
CA GLN A 99 -2.92 -2.69 19.04
C GLN A 99 -3.34 -1.88 17.83
N TYR A 100 -2.73 -2.19 16.68
CA TYR A 100 -3.15 -1.62 15.40
C TYR A 100 -4.46 -2.25 14.90
N PRO A 101 -5.29 -1.49 14.13
CA PRO A 101 -6.36 -2.10 13.36
C PRO A 101 -5.77 -3.07 12.32
N PRO A 102 -6.56 -4.00 11.78
CA PRO A 102 -6.10 -4.87 10.70
C PRO A 102 -5.55 -4.08 9.52
N TYR A 103 -4.38 -4.46 9.00
CA TYR A 103 -3.72 -3.77 7.90
C TYR A 103 -2.99 -4.74 6.97
N MET A 104 -2.70 -4.32 5.73
CA MET A 104 -1.91 -5.11 4.80
C MET A 104 -0.43 -5.04 5.16
N SER A 105 0.24 -6.19 5.18
CA SER A 105 1.68 -6.28 5.37
C SER A 105 2.43 -5.43 4.34
N GLY A 106 3.46 -4.71 4.78
CA GLY A 106 4.22 -3.74 3.97
C GLY A 106 4.75 -4.28 2.64
N PRO A 107 5.45 -5.44 2.60
CA PRO A 107 6.20 -5.90 1.42
C PRO A 107 5.44 -5.89 0.10
N SER A 108 4.19 -6.37 0.10
CA SER A 108 3.35 -6.33 -1.11
C SER A 108 1.86 -6.43 -0.82
N TYR A 109 1.08 -5.78 -1.68
CA TYR A 109 -0.37 -5.93 -1.75
C TYR A 109 -0.89 -5.48 -3.13
N LEU A 110 -1.97 -6.13 -3.55
CA LEU A 110 -2.66 -5.88 -4.82
C LEU A 110 -3.98 -5.16 -4.56
N LEU A 111 -4.24 -4.07 -5.27
CA LEU A 111 -5.48 -3.30 -5.16
C LEU A 111 -6.20 -3.25 -6.49
N SER A 112 -7.52 -3.34 -6.46
CA SER A 112 -8.36 -2.91 -7.60
C SER A 112 -8.34 -1.38 -7.74
N SER A 113 -8.51 -0.86 -8.95
CA SER A 113 -8.60 0.60 -9.19
C SER A 113 -9.61 1.28 -8.27
N GLN A 114 -10.79 0.70 -8.07
CA GLN A 114 -11.83 1.26 -7.20
C GLN A 114 -11.42 1.27 -5.72
N ALA A 115 -10.59 0.32 -5.28
CA ALA A 115 -10.04 0.34 -3.93
C ALA A 115 -9.05 1.49 -3.75
N VAL A 116 -8.19 1.73 -4.74
CA VAL A 116 -7.29 2.90 -4.76
C VAL A 116 -8.11 4.19 -4.72
N SER A 117 -9.11 4.34 -5.60
CA SER A 117 -9.98 5.53 -5.58
C SER A 117 -10.69 5.72 -4.24
N ALA A 118 -11.17 4.65 -3.60
CA ALA A 118 -11.81 4.74 -2.28
C ALA A 118 -10.83 5.20 -1.18
N ILE A 119 -9.58 4.70 -1.21
CA ILE A 119 -8.50 5.16 -0.31
C ILE A 119 -8.20 6.64 -0.56
N MET A 120 -8.08 7.07 -1.82
CA MET A 120 -7.78 8.46 -2.16
C MET A 120 -8.90 9.42 -1.73
N LEU A 121 -10.17 9.04 -1.92
CA LEU A 121 -11.32 9.83 -1.46
C LEU A 121 -11.30 10.09 0.05
N THR A 122 -10.72 9.16 0.82
CA THR A 122 -10.63 9.27 2.28
C THR A 122 -9.37 10.01 2.71
N THR A 123 -8.22 9.67 2.14
CA THR A 123 -6.92 10.20 2.55
C THR A 123 -6.67 11.64 2.09
N ASN A 124 -7.25 12.07 0.96
CA ASN A 124 -7.21 13.47 0.52
C ASN A 124 -7.85 14.46 1.50
N ARG A 125 -8.62 13.98 2.48
CA ARG A 125 -9.23 14.80 3.54
C ARG A 125 -8.38 14.88 4.81
N LEU A 126 -7.39 14.00 4.92
CA LEU A 126 -6.53 13.85 6.10
C LEU A 126 -5.14 14.46 5.89
N MET A 127 -4.82 14.79 4.64
CA MET A 127 -3.60 15.46 4.18
C MET A 127 -3.92 16.93 3.95
#